data_AF-A0A7Y4QCV7-F1
#
_entry.id   AF-A0A7Y4QCV7-F1
#
_cell.length_a   1.000
_cell.length_b   1.000
_cell.length_c   1.000
_cell.angle_alpha   90.00
_cell.angle_beta   90.00
_cell.angle_gamma   90.00
#
_symmetry.space_group_name_H-M   'P 1'
#
loop_
_entity.id
_entity.type
_entity.pdbx_description
1 polymer ?
#
loop_
_entity_poly.entity_id
_entity_poly.type
_entity_poly.pdbx_seq_one_letter_code
_entity_poly.pdbx_strand_id
1 'polypeptide(L)'
;MKAVAIVAFILLPIIGISQQSRDVGIDSALVRNSDLVALVKIQDVTNDKIYLKLKMLFKGACVSENELVLSHNDFNENFSHNTEYLLFAKADNNCHLYFDNESRLIEKAQGEQDVDFLLTILPCSDVKVKERFKGTPCHRNLGPVCGCDGIVYGNVCEARNAGIQIFKIGRCNQ
;
A
#
# COMPACT_ATOMS: atom_id res chain seq x y z
N MET A 1 -56.33 -17.26 42.25
CA MET A 1 -55.04 -17.98 42.34
C MET A 1 -55.16 -19.25 41.50
N LYS A 2 -54.58 -19.26 40.30
CA LYS A 2 -54.46 -20.45 39.45
C LYS A 2 -52.97 -20.56 39.07
N ALA A 3 -52.40 -21.71 39.38
CA ALA A 3 -50.98 -22.02 39.21
C ALA A 3 -50.59 -22.09 37.74
N VAL A 4 -49.43 -21.51 37.41
CA VAL A 4 -48.79 -21.57 36.09
C VAL A 4 -47.76 -22.69 36.11
N ALA A 5 -47.82 -23.55 35.09
CA ALA A 5 -46.96 -24.71 34.92
C ALA A 5 -45.55 -24.33 34.45
N ILE A 6 -44.59 -25.09 34.97
CA ILE A 6 -43.15 -25.05 34.69
C ILE A 6 -42.89 -25.65 33.30
N VAL A 7 -42.10 -24.97 32.46
CA VAL A 7 -41.43 -25.60 31.30
C VAL A 7 -39.93 -25.43 31.48
N ALA A 8 -39.25 -26.57 31.44
CA ALA A 8 -37.84 -26.76 31.71
C ALA A 8 -36.94 -26.12 30.63
N PHE A 9 -35.96 -25.33 31.07
CA PHE A 9 -34.79 -24.95 30.27
C PHE A 9 -33.74 -26.06 30.42
N ILE A 10 -33.60 -26.91 29.41
CA ILE A 10 -32.43 -27.79 29.24
C ILE A 10 -31.65 -27.31 28.03
N LEU A 11 -30.34 -27.16 28.29
CA LEU A 11 -29.22 -26.69 27.49
C LEU A 11 -29.12 -27.26 26.06
N LEU A 12 -28.74 -26.39 25.12
CA LEU A 12 -27.77 -26.75 24.08
C LEU A 12 -26.66 -25.70 24.07
N PRO A 13 -25.37 -26.10 24.06
CA PRO A 13 -24.28 -25.16 23.86
C PRO A 13 -24.42 -24.63 22.44
N ILE A 14 -24.45 -23.30 22.27
CA ILE A 14 -24.39 -22.72 20.94
C ILE A 14 -23.00 -23.04 20.41
N ILE A 15 -22.96 -24.09 19.60
CA ILE A 15 -21.88 -24.55 18.75
C ILE A 15 -21.27 -23.32 18.08
N GLY A 16 -19.94 -23.23 18.16
CA GLY A 16 -19.15 -22.16 17.60
C GLY A 16 -19.60 -21.81 16.19
N ILE A 17 -20.09 -20.59 16.03
CA ILE A 17 -20.03 -19.92 14.75
C ILE A 17 -18.57 -19.51 14.64
N SER A 18 -17.79 -20.30 13.89
CA SER A 18 -16.56 -19.79 13.31
C SER A 18 -16.95 -18.56 12.50
N GLN A 19 -16.76 -17.36 13.04
CA GLN A 19 -16.56 -16.19 12.21
C GLN A 19 -15.21 -16.41 11.53
N GLN A 20 -15.24 -17.17 10.44
CA GLN A 20 -14.27 -17.07 9.37
C GLN A 20 -14.53 -15.72 8.69
N SER A 21 -14.25 -14.61 9.37
CA SER A 21 -13.96 -13.37 8.67
C SER A 21 -12.70 -13.69 7.87
N ARG A 22 -12.83 -13.76 6.54
CA ARG A 22 -11.68 -13.48 5.69
C ARG A 22 -11.34 -12.02 5.94
N ASP A 23 -10.60 -11.75 7.00
CA ASP A 23 -9.66 -10.65 6.96
C ASP A 23 -8.70 -11.02 5.82
N VAL A 24 -9.00 -10.54 4.62
CA VAL A 24 -7.96 -10.33 3.61
C VAL A 24 -7.17 -9.11 4.10
N GLY A 25 -6.59 -9.26 5.29
CA GLY A 25 -5.81 -8.25 5.95
C GLY A 25 -4.42 -8.25 5.35
N ILE A 26 -3.84 -7.08 5.23
CA ILE A 26 -2.43 -6.95 4.89
C ILE A 26 -1.64 -7.69 5.96
N ASP A 27 -0.82 -8.65 5.55
CA ASP A 27 0.09 -9.34 6.46
C ASP A 27 1.55 -8.98 6.18
N SER A 28 2.41 -9.32 7.14
CA SER A 28 3.85 -9.08 7.01
C SER A 28 4.50 -9.86 5.87
N ALA A 29 3.90 -10.96 5.41
CA ALA A 29 4.43 -11.76 4.31
C ALA A 29 4.21 -11.07 2.97
N LEU A 30 3.01 -10.58 2.71
CA LEU A 30 2.67 -9.77 1.55
C LEU A 30 3.59 -8.57 1.43
N VAL A 31 3.78 -7.83 2.53
CA VAL A 31 4.65 -6.64 2.57
C VAL A 31 6.12 -7.00 2.32
N ARG A 32 6.60 -8.12 2.88
CA ARG A 32 7.98 -8.59 2.70
C ARG A 32 8.23 -9.04 1.26
N ASN A 33 7.31 -9.78 0.66
CA ASN A 33 7.47 -10.37 -0.67
C ASN A 33 7.27 -9.35 -1.80
N SER A 34 6.57 -8.25 -1.53
CA SER A 34 6.39 -7.15 -2.48
C SER A 34 7.66 -6.33 -2.65
N ASP A 35 8.03 -5.97 -3.87
CA ASP A 35 9.16 -5.07 -4.13
C ASP A 35 8.72 -3.60 -4.08
N LEU A 36 7.42 -3.35 -4.27
CA LEU A 36 6.76 -2.06 -4.14
C LEU A 36 5.53 -2.19 -3.24
N VAL A 37 5.43 -1.30 -2.25
CA VAL A 37 4.21 -1.07 -1.47
C VAL A 37 3.90 0.42 -1.49
N ALA A 38 2.76 0.79 -2.07
CA ALA A 38 2.43 2.19 -2.32
C ALA A 38 0.91 2.42 -2.31
N LEU A 39 0.50 3.59 -1.83
CA LEU A 39 -0.83 4.11 -2.09
C LEU A 39 -0.82 4.80 -3.46
N VAL A 40 -1.70 4.37 -4.34
CA VAL A 40 -1.78 4.85 -5.73
C VAL A 40 -3.20 5.19 -6.12
N LYS A 41 -3.36 5.94 -7.20
CA LYS A 41 -4.64 6.20 -7.85
C LYS A 41 -4.53 5.81 -9.31
N ILE A 42 -5.44 4.97 -9.79
CA ILE A 42 -5.48 4.59 -11.20
C ILE A 42 -5.85 5.83 -12.03
N GLN A 43 -5.03 6.12 -13.04
CA GLN A 43 -5.27 7.17 -14.02
C GLN A 43 -5.91 6.60 -15.27
N ASP A 44 -5.33 5.52 -15.79
CA ASP A 44 -5.74 4.90 -17.03
C ASP A 44 -5.40 3.40 -17.03
N VAL A 45 -6.11 2.62 -17.84
CA VAL A 45 -5.94 1.17 -17.97
C VAL A 45 -5.98 0.81 -19.45
N THR A 46 -4.91 0.18 -19.93
CA THR A 46 -4.85 -0.43 -21.26
C THR A 46 -4.87 -1.95 -21.12
N ASN A 47 -4.85 -2.66 -22.25
CA ASN A 47 -4.89 -4.12 -22.28
C ASN A 47 -3.70 -4.80 -21.57
N ASP A 48 -2.59 -4.08 -21.41
CA ASP A 48 -1.31 -4.61 -20.92
C ASP A 48 -0.71 -3.78 -19.77
N LYS A 49 -1.27 -2.60 -19.47
CA LYS A 49 -0.69 -1.64 -18.53
C LYS A 49 -1.74 -0.90 -17.73
N ILE A 50 -1.40 -0.62 -16.47
CA ILE A 50 -2.13 0.28 -15.60
C ILE A 50 -1.24 1.49 -15.33
N TYR A 51 -1.74 2.66 -15.66
CA TYR A 51 -1.09 3.94 -15.37
C TYR A 51 -1.58 4.44 -14.02
N LEU A 52 -0.64 4.65 -13.11
CA LEU A 52 -0.91 4.92 -11.72
C LEU A 52 -0.27 6.23 -11.30
N LYS A 53 -1.00 7.02 -10.51
CA LYS A 53 -0.48 8.19 -9.83
C LYS A 53 -0.16 7.84 -8.39
N LEU A 54 1.11 7.98 -8.01
CA LEU A 54 1.58 7.76 -6.65
C LEU A 54 0.97 8.80 -5.69
N LYS A 55 0.54 8.33 -4.52
CA LYS A 55 0.05 9.16 -3.41
C LYS A 55 0.95 9.05 -2.19
N MET A 56 1.42 7.84 -1.90
CA MET A 56 2.33 7.58 -0.81
C MET A 56 3.18 6.35 -1.13
N LEU A 57 4.49 6.42 -0.87
CA LEU A 57 5.37 5.26 -0.93
C LEU A 57 5.62 4.75 0.49
N PHE A 58 5.55 3.44 0.69
CA PHE A 58 5.92 2.77 1.95
C PHE A 58 7.19 1.93 1.78
N LYS A 59 7.31 1.25 0.64
CA LYS A 59 8.45 0.38 0.30
C LYS A 59 8.69 0.41 -1.20
N GLY A 60 9.95 0.42 -1.59
CA GLY A 60 10.37 0.12 -2.97
C GLY A 60 11.46 1.03 -3.47
N ALA A 61 12.37 0.49 -4.28
CA ALA A 61 13.58 1.17 -4.72
C ALA A 61 13.47 1.79 -6.13
N CYS A 62 12.37 1.53 -6.86
CA CYS A 62 12.22 1.80 -8.29
C CYS A 62 11.26 2.96 -8.62
N VAL A 63 11.21 3.99 -7.76
CA VAL A 63 10.25 5.10 -7.89
C VAL A 63 11.03 6.40 -7.94
N SER A 64 11.23 6.93 -9.14
CA SER A 64 11.91 8.22 -9.34
C SER A 64 10.93 9.38 -9.52
N GLU A 65 9.69 9.08 -9.88
CA GLU A 65 8.65 10.06 -10.20
C GLU A 65 7.32 9.70 -9.53
N ASN A 66 6.32 10.57 -9.70
CA ASN A 66 5.00 10.42 -9.11
C ASN A 66 4.04 9.60 -9.97
N GLU A 67 4.50 9.13 -11.14
CA GLU A 67 3.74 8.32 -12.08
C GLU A 67 4.40 6.95 -12.19
N LEU A 68 3.58 5.90 -12.18
CA LEU A 68 4.01 4.51 -12.24
C LEU A 68 3.26 3.79 -13.36
N VAL A 69 3.95 2.85 -13.99
CA VAL A 69 3.37 1.97 -15.02
C VAL A 69 3.50 0.55 -14.53
N LEU A 70 2.37 -0.14 -14.44
CA LEU A 70 2.30 -1.51 -13.96
C LEU A 70 1.84 -2.42 -15.09
N SER A 71 2.66 -3.40 -15.46
CA SER A 71 2.31 -4.39 -16.47
C SER A 71 1.40 -5.48 -15.90
N HIS A 72 0.39 -5.88 -16.67
CA HIS A 72 -0.50 -6.99 -16.35
C HIS A 72 -0.75 -7.87 -17.58
N ASN A 73 -1.20 -9.11 -17.36
CA ASN A 73 -1.49 -10.06 -18.44
C ASN A 73 -2.99 -10.33 -18.67
N ASP A 74 -3.86 -10.08 -17.68
CA ASP A 74 -5.32 -10.11 -17.89
C ASP A 74 -5.99 -9.45 -16.68
N PHE A 75 -6.35 -8.17 -16.78
CA PHE A 75 -6.91 -7.41 -15.69
C PHE A 75 -8.35 -7.06 -16.04
N ASN A 76 -9.24 -7.97 -15.69
CA ASN A 76 -10.67 -7.85 -15.93
C ASN A 76 -11.42 -7.48 -14.64
N GLU A 77 -10.87 -6.56 -13.84
CA GLU A 77 -11.63 -5.98 -12.73
C GLU A 77 -12.17 -4.60 -13.08
N ASN A 78 -13.39 -4.33 -12.61
CA ASN A 78 -14.00 -3.02 -12.72
C ASN A 78 -13.40 -2.11 -11.64
N PHE A 79 -12.50 -1.22 -12.04
CA PHE A 79 -11.98 -0.21 -11.14
C PHE A 79 -12.97 0.91 -10.90
N SER A 80 -13.03 1.39 -9.67
CA SER A 80 -13.79 2.59 -9.34
C SER A 80 -12.95 3.82 -9.71
N HIS A 81 -13.43 4.58 -10.68
CA HIS A 81 -12.82 5.86 -11.02
C HIS A 81 -12.86 6.75 -9.77
N ASN A 82 -11.71 7.33 -9.42
CA ASN A 82 -11.49 8.21 -8.26
C ASN A 82 -11.16 7.53 -6.92
N THR A 83 -11.08 6.20 -6.82
CA THR A 83 -10.60 5.55 -5.59
C THR A 83 -9.07 5.42 -5.53
N GLU A 84 -8.52 5.49 -4.32
CA GLU A 84 -7.12 5.18 -4.05
C GLU A 84 -6.99 3.69 -3.72
N TYR A 85 -5.89 3.08 -4.13
CA TYR A 85 -5.62 1.67 -3.94
C TYR A 85 -4.28 1.50 -3.26
N LEU A 86 -4.21 0.54 -2.34
CA LEU A 86 -2.95 0.06 -1.84
C LEU A 86 -2.42 -1.02 -2.78
N LEU A 87 -1.29 -0.72 -3.41
CA LEU A 87 -0.62 -1.55 -4.38
C LEU A 87 0.52 -2.32 -3.72
N PHE A 88 0.51 -3.63 -3.94
CA PHE A 88 1.58 -4.58 -3.65
C PHE A 88 2.02 -5.19 -4.97
N ALA A 89 3.20 -4.83 -5.44
CA ALA A 89 3.70 -5.23 -6.76
C ALA A 89 5.14 -5.71 -6.71
N LYS A 90 5.53 -6.45 -7.74
CA LYS A 90 6.91 -6.85 -8.00
C LYS A 90 7.59 -5.84 -8.90
N ALA A 91 8.92 -5.83 -8.83
CA ALA A 91 9.77 -5.01 -9.69
C ALA A 91 10.95 -5.86 -10.17
N ASP A 92 11.25 -5.80 -11.46
CA ASP A 92 12.47 -6.40 -11.98
C ASP A 92 13.69 -5.49 -11.78
N ASN A 93 14.85 -5.95 -12.25
CA ASN A 93 16.11 -5.20 -12.14
C ASN A 93 16.13 -3.90 -12.96
N ASN A 94 15.22 -3.76 -13.94
CA ASN A 94 15.07 -2.59 -14.79
C ASN A 94 13.96 -1.65 -14.27
N CYS A 95 13.42 -1.91 -13.09
CA CYS A 95 12.33 -1.15 -12.49
C CYS A 95 11.00 -1.21 -13.27
N HIS A 96 10.79 -2.26 -14.05
CA HIS A 96 9.46 -2.57 -14.58
C HIS A 96 8.61 -3.19 -13.48
N LEU A 97 7.50 -2.55 -13.17
CA LEU A 97 6.53 -3.05 -12.21
C LEU A 97 5.61 -4.05 -12.91
N TYR A 98 5.33 -5.17 -12.25
CA TYR A 98 4.43 -6.18 -12.78
C TYR A 98 3.66 -6.88 -11.66
N PHE A 99 2.56 -7.53 -12.05
CA PHE A 99 1.82 -8.43 -11.18
C PHE A 99 2.25 -9.88 -11.32
N ASP A 100 2.40 -10.53 -10.17
CA ASP A 100 2.51 -11.96 -10.01
C ASP A 100 1.34 -12.50 -9.17
N ASN A 101 1.43 -13.77 -8.77
CA ASN A 101 0.43 -14.44 -7.94
C ASN A 101 0.35 -13.93 -6.49
N GLU A 102 1.38 -13.24 -5.99
CA GLU A 102 1.41 -12.66 -4.64
C GLU A 102 1.01 -11.19 -4.62
N SER A 103 1.06 -10.53 -5.77
CA SER A 103 0.70 -9.12 -5.93
C SER A 103 -0.78 -8.87 -5.64
N ARG A 104 -1.08 -7.71 -5.08
CA ARG A 104 -2.44 -7.32 -4.68
C ARG A 104 -2.71 -5.86 -4.98
N LEU A 105 -3.96 -5.57 -5.32
CA LEU A 105 -4.49 -4.23 -5.35
C LEU A 105 -5.71 -4.19 -4.42
N ILE A 106 -5.61 -3.41 -3.35
CA ILE A 106 -6.64 -3.35 -2.32
C ILE A 106 -7.26 -1.96 -2.37
N GLU A 107 -8.58 -1.86 -2.56
CA GLU A 107 -9.29 -0.59 -2.55
C GLU A 107 -9.20 0.04 -1.15
N LYS A 108 -8.80 1.32 -1.06
CA LYS A 108 -8.79 2.09 0.20
C LYS A 108 -10.22 2.50 0.57
N ALA A 109 -11.11 1.53 0.74
CA ALA A 109 -12.53 1.81 0.91
C ALA A 109 -12.89 2.35 2.30
N GLN A 110 -12.13 2.06 3.37
CA GLN A 110 -12.37 2.62 4.73
C GLN A 110 -11.32 2.26 5.80
N GLY A 111 -10.16 1.70 5.44
CA GLY A 111 -9.15 1.26 6.42
C GLY A 111 -7.99 2.23 6.57
N GLU A 112 -8.10 3.21 7.47
CA GLU A 112 -6.90 3.88 8.03
C GLU A 112 -5.95 2.84 8.66
N GLN A 113 -6.52 1.75 9.17
CA GLN A 113 -5.82 0.64 9.82
C GLN A 113 -4.74 0.00 8.95
N ASP A 114 -4.96 -0.11 7.63
CA ASP A 114 -4.01 -0.69 6.69
C ASP A 114 -2.76 0.19 6.53
N VAL A 115 -2.97 1.50 6.42
CA VAL A 115 -1.89 2.49 6.36
C VAL A 115 -1.15 2.54 7.68
N ASP A 116 -1.87 2.56 8.80
CA ASP A 116 -1.27 2.56 10.14
C ASP A 116 -0.46 1.29 10.42
N PHE A 117 -0.96 0.13 9.97
CA PHE A 117 -0.23 -1.12 10.03
C PHE A 117 1.10 -1.01 9.27
N LEU A 118 1.07 -0.55 8.02
CA LEU A 118 2.28 -0.36 7.21
C LEU A 118 3.28 0.58 7.88
N LEU A 119 2.82 1.70 8.43
CA LEU A 119 3.66 2.66 9.15
C LEU A 119 4.26 2.07 10.44
N THR A 120 3.58 1.09 11.05
CA THR A 120 4.07 0.39 12.24
C THR A 120 5.15 -0.63 11.92
N ILE A 121 5.04 -1.34 10.79
CA ILE A 121 5.96 -2.45 10.46
C ILE A 121 7.11 -2.05 9.55
N LEU A 122 7.02 -0.90 8.86
CA LEU A 122 8.06 -0.42 7.96
C LEU A 122 8.85 0.74 8.59
N PRO A 123 10.18 0.73 8.50
CA PRO A 123 10.97 1.83 9.02
C PRO A 123 10.80 3.07 8.14
N CYS A 124 10.74 4.24 8.79
CA CYS A 124 10.69 5.52 8.10
C CYS A 124 11.89 5.74 7.17
N SER A 125 13.09 5.39 7.64
CA SER A 125 14.34 5.44 6.89
C SER A 125 14.99 4.07 6.77
N ASP A 126 15.67 3.82 5.65
CA ASP A 126 16.42 2.59 5.41
C ASP A 126 17.85 2.95 4.99
N VAL A 127 18.83 2.41 5.73
CA VAL A 127 20.26 2.60 5.45
C VAL A 127 20.60 2.09 4.03
N LYS A 128 19.97 1.01 3.57
CA LYS A 128 20.17 0.46 2.22
C LYS A 128 19.64 1.40 1.15
N VAL A 129 18.51 2.08 1.41
CA VAL A 129 18.03 3.15 0.53
C VAL A 129 19.04 4.29 0.51
N LYS A 130 19.49 4.75 1.68
CA LYS A 130 20.49 5.82 1.76
C LYS A 130 21.77 5.48 0.99
N GLU A 131 22.30 4.28 1.15
CA GLU A 131 23.52 3.81 0.48
C GLU A 131 23.33 3.69 -1.04
N ARG A 132 22.22 3.12 -1.49
CA ARG A 132 21.90 2.96 -2.92
C ARG A 132 21.78 4.31 -3.63
N PHE A 133 21.23 5.32 -2.95
CA PHE A 133 21.01 6.63 -3.54
C PHE A 133 22.11 7.64 -3.20
N LYS A 134 23.05 7.34 -2.30
CA LYS A 134 24.08 8.26 -1.81
C LYS A 134 24.83 8.96 -2.94
N GLY A 135 24.64 10.27 -3.04
CA GLY A 135 25.35 11.09 -4.04
C GLY A 135 24.78 10.96 -5.45
N THR A 136 23.61 10.34 -5.61
CA THR A 136 22.89 10.32 -6.89
C THR A 136 22.45 11.74 -7.20
N PRO A 137 22.84 12.31 -8.35
CA PRO A 137 22.37 13.62 -8.76
C PRO A 137 20.86 13.57 -8.99
N CYS A 138 20.11 14.37 -8.23
CA CYS A 138 18.68 14.52 -8.44
C CYS A 138 18.41 15.58 -9.50
N HIS A 139 17.49 15.28 -10.42
CA HIS A 139 16.97 16.29 -11.33
C HIS A 139 16.25 17.38 -10.52
N ARG A 140 16.25 18.61 -11.02
CA ARG A 140 15.55 19.75 -10.40
C ARG A 140 14.03 19.71 -10.61
N ASN A 141 13.47 18.52 -10.82
CA ASN A 141 12.04 18.36 -11.02
C ASN A 141 11.31 18.77 -9.75
N LEU A 142 10.34 19.67 -9.91
CA LEU A 142 9.49 20.17 -8.83
C LEU A 142 8.38 19.15 -8.60
N GLY A 143 8.46 18.42 -7.50
CA GLY A 143 7.44 17.45 -7.10
C GLY A 143 7.61 17.15 -5.62
N PRO A 144 7.32 18.12 -4.73
CA PRO A 144 7.68 18.01 -3.32
C PRO A 144 7.04 16.78 -2.69
N VAL A 145 7.77 16.17 -1.76
CA VAL A 145 7.28 15.05 -0.96
C VAL A 145 7.48 15.33 0.52
N CYS A 146 6.55 14.88 1.34
CA CYS A 146 6.66 14.90 2.78
C CYS A 146 7.22 13.56 3.24
N GLY A 147 8.43 13.57 3.79
CA GLY A 147 9.00 12.40 4.44
C GLY A 147 8.24 12.05 5.72
N CYS A 148 8.29 10.79 6.11
CA CYS A 148 7.79 10.31 7.41
C CYS A 148 8.48 10.96 8.62
N ASP A 149 9.62 11.62 8.41
CA ASP A 149 10.33 12.44 9.39
C ASP A 149 9.75 13.86 9.51
N GLY A 150 8.72 14.19 8.74
CA GLY A 150 8.07 15.49 8.73
C GLY A 150 8.82 16.56 7.91
N ILE A 151 9.86 16.17 7.18
CA ILE A 151 10.64 17.07 6.33
C ILE A 151 10.07 17.08 4.91
N VAL A 152 10.00 18.28 4.31
CA VAL A 152 9.65 18.43 2.90
C VAL A 152 10.91 18.35 2.05
N TYR A 153 10.94 17.41 1.12
CA TYR A 153 11.98 17.26 0.11
C TYR A 153 11.50 17.85 -1.23
N GLY A 154 12.41 18.33 -2.08
CA GLY A 154 12.05 18.91 -3.38
C GLY A 154 11.46 17.90 -4.34
N ASN A 155 11.87 16.63 -4.20
CA ASN A 155 11.34 15.48 -4.94
C ASN A 155 11.67 14.15 -4.25
N VAL A 156 11.18 13.05 -4.85
CA VAL A 156 11.41 11.67 -4.41
C VAL A 156 12.90 11.32 -4.34
N CYS A 157 13.70 11.77 -5.30
CA CYS A 157 15.13 11.48 -5.33
C CYS A 157 15.85 12.11 -4.13
N GLU A 158 15.52 13.35 -3.76
CA GLU A 158 16.10 14.04 -2.60
C GLU A 158 15.74 13.32 -1.29
N ALA A 159 14.49 12.89 -1.12
CA ALA A 159 14.06 12.11 0.04
C ALA A 159 14.88 10.81 0.19
N ARG A 160 15.09 10.09 -0.91
CA ARG A 160 15.89 8.85 -0.91
C ARG A 160 17.37 9.09 -0.64
N ASN A 161 17.94 10.18 -1.15
CA ASN A 161 19.30 10.61 -0.82
C ASN A 161 19.49 10.84 0.69
N ALA A 162 18.44 11.31 1.37
CA ALA A 162 18.42 11.44 2.83
C ALA A 162 18.20 10.08 3.55
N GLY A 163 17.84 9.03 2.82
CA GLY A 163 17.54 7.69 3.35
C GLY A 163 16.07 7.49 3.71
N ILE A 164 15.20 8.45 3.38
CA ILE A 164 13.76 8.36 3.65
C ILE A 164 13.12 7.42 2.63
N GLN A 165 12.46 6.38 3.13
CA GLN A 165 11.77 5.39 2.31
C GLN A 165 10.26 5.67 2.24
N ILE A 166 9.68 6.16 3.35
CA ILE A 166 8.26 6.45 3.44
C ILE A 166 8.02 7.94 3.19
N PHE A 167 7.25 8.27 2.16
CA PHE A 167 6.90 9.65 1.87
C PHE A 167 5.55 9.78 1.18
N LYS A 168 4.84 10.88 1.49
CA LYS A 168 3.59 11.30 0.85
C LYS A 168 3.89 12.31 -0.25
N ILE A 169 3.20 12.22 -1.38
CA ILE A 169 3.29 13.22 -2.43
C ILE A 169 2.65 14.54 -1.97
N GLY A 170 3.36 15.65 -2.18
CA GLY A 170 2.99 16.98 -1.71
C GLY A 170 3.84 17.44 -0.52
N ARG A 171 3.53 18.64 -0.01
CA ARG A 171 4.18 19.14 1.21
C ARG A 171 3.56 18.48 2.45
N CYS A 172 4.23 18.56 3.59
CA CYS A 172 3.65 18.13 4.85
C CYS A 172 2.42 18.98 5.19
N ASN A 173 1.39 18.34 5.76
CA ASN A 173 0.12 18.96 6.12
C ASN A 173 -0.71 19.52 4.93
N GLN A 174 -0.54 18.94 3.74
CA GLN A 174 -1.39 19.16 2.56
C GLN A 174 -2.17 17.90 2.17
#